data_AF-A0A255XQP7-F1
#
_entry.id   AF-A0A255XQP7-F1
#
_cell.length_a   1.000
_cell.length_b   1.000
_cell.length_c   1.000
_cell.angle_alpha   90.00
_cell.angle_beta   90.00
_cell.angle_gamma   90.00
#
_symmetry.space_group_name_H-M   'P 1'
#
loop_
_entity.id
_entity.type
_entity.pdbx_description
1 polymer ?
#
loop_
_entity_poly.entity_id
_entity_poly.type
_entity_poly.pdbx_seq_one_letter_code
_entity_poly.pdbx_strand_id
1 'polypeptide(L)'
;MTTPEKPRWLYRLENFGRAFSLLREAMEIMDSRPLTQLEKEGVIQRFEFTWELAWKLLKDYLEASGVALETITPAAVIRAGFAAKIIQEGDIWMQALDARNKMSHTYNFKIFEKIIEDIRAQYFARLEELYTVMIERAVTEGGQYD
;
A
#
# COMPACT_ATOMS: atom_id res chain seq x y z
N MET A 1 -19.81 29.78 9.29
CA MET A 1 -19.16 28.94 8.27
C MET A 1 -18.43 27.84 9.02
N THR A 2 -18.86 26.59 8.84
CA THR A 2 -18.18 25.43 9.42
C THR A 2 -16.92 25.14 8.61
N THR A 3 -15.77 25.03 9.26
CA THR A 3 -14.55 24.52 8.63
C THR A 3 -14.88 23.17 7.98
N PRO A 4 -14.55 22.94 6.71
CA PRO A 4 -14.82 21.65 6.08
C PRO A 4 -14.07 20.55 6.84
N GLU A 5 -14.76 19.45 7.15
CA GLU A 5 -14.18 18.32 7.88
C GLU A 5 -13.03 17.71 7.09
N LYS A 6 -11.89 17.45 7.76
CA LYS A 6 -10.69 16.86 7.16
C LYS A 6 -11.04 15.56 6.41
N PRO A 7 -10.74 15.44 5.11
CA PRO A 7 -11.06 14.23 4.34
C PRO A 7 -10.49 12.95 4.96
N ARG A 8 -11.31 11.88 4.96
CA ARG A 8 -10.96 10.57 5.54
C ARG A 8 -9.64 10.00 5.01
N TRP A 9 -9.30 10.27 3.75
CA TRP A 9 -8.07 9.77 3.13
C TRP A 9 -6.80 10.36 3.78
N LEU A 10 -6.85 11.56 4.36
CA LEU A 10 -5.70 12.15 5.06
C LEU A 10 -5.37 11.38 6.35
N TYR A 11 -6.38 11.04 7.14
CA TYR A 11 -6.19 10.16 8.30
C TYR A 11 -5.69 8.77 7.90
N ARG A 12 -6.17 8.26 6.76
CA ARG A 12 -5.70 6.98 6.22
C ARG A 12 -4.25 7.05 5.72
N LEU A 13 -3.84 8.18 5.15
CA LEU A 13 -2.46 8.43 4.74
C LEU A 13 -1.51 8.40 5.93
N GLU A 14 -1.88 9.00 7.07
CA GLU A 14 -1.07 8.93 8.29
C GLU A 14 -0.86 7.48 8.75
N ASN A 15 -1.92 6.67 8.76
CA ASN A 15 -1.83 5.26 9.14
C ASN A 15 -1.00 4.44 8.15
N PHE A 16 -1.21 4.67 6.85
CA PHE A 16 -0.42 4.04 5.79
C PHE A 16 1.06 4.41 5.91
N GLY A 17 1.39 5.68 6.15
CA GLY A 17 2.76 6.15 6.32
C GLY A 17 3.48 5.48 7.49
N ARG A 18 2.81 5.34 8.65
CA ARG A 18 3.38 4.59 9.80
C ARG A 18 3.67 3.13 9.44
N ALA A 19 2.73 2.47 8.78
CA ALA A 19 2.88 1.09 8.33
C ALA A 19 4.01 0.93 7.31
N PHE A 20 4.06 1.82 6.33
CA PHE A 20 5.07 1.85 5.27
C PHE A 20 6.48 2.07 5.84
N SER A 21 6.66 2.97 6.82
CA SER A 21 7.95 3.17 7.49
C SER A 21 8.47 1.89 8.17
N LEU A 22 7.58 1.09 8.79
CA LEU A 22 7.98 -0.21 9.36
C LEU A 22 8.38 -1.19 8.26
N LEU A 23 7.67 -1.24 7.13
CA LEU A 23 8.06 -2.09 6.02
C LEU A 23 9.41 -1.65 5.44
N ARG A 24 9.65 -0.35 5.30
CA ARG A 24 10.93 0.23 4.84
C ARG A 24 12.09 -0.20 5.73
N GLU A 25 11.95 -0.08 7.05
CA GLU A 25 12.97 -0.55 8.01
C GLU A 25 13.31 -2.03 7.77
N ALA A 26 12.31 -2.87 7.50
CA ALA A 26 12.53 -4.29 7.21
C ALA A 26 13.29 -4.51 5.89
N MET A 27 13.05 -3.67 4.86
CA MET A 27 13.81 -3.70 3.61
C MET A 27 15.27 -3.29 3.83
N GLU A 28 15.51 -2.22 4.60
CA GLU A 28 16.85 -1.74 4.93
C GLU A 28 17.67 -2.81 5.68
N ILE A 29 17.06 -3.50 6.65
CA ILE A 29 17.70 -4.61 7.36
C ILE A 29 18.06 -5.74 6.37
N MET A 30 17.13 -6.12 5.49
CA MET A 30 17.33 -7.18 4.50
C MET A 30 18.43 -6.86 3.48
N ASP A 31 18.59 -5.58 3.13
CA ASP A 31 19.68 -5.12 2.25
C ASP A 31 21.04 -5.13 2.97
N SER A 32 21.05 -4.97 4.29
CA SER A 32 22.28 -4.97 5.09
C SER A 32 22.78 -6.37 5.46
N ARG A 33 21.88 -7.35 5.63
CA ARG A 33 22.22 -8.73 6.01
C ARG A 33 21.10 -9.73 5.73
N PRO A 34 21.39 -11.04 5.72
CA PRO A 34 20.35 -12.06 5.72
C PRO A 34 19.40 -11.94 6.92
N LEU A 35 18.11 -12.19 6.65
CA LEU A 35 17.06 -12.23 7.67
C LEU A 35 16.97 -13.61 8.32
N THR A 36 16.71 -13.63 9.62
CA THR A 36 16.25 -14.83 10.33
C THR A 36 14.83 -15.20 9.93
N GLN A 37 14.39 -16.42 10.22
CA GLN A 37 13.03 -16.87 9.91
C GLN A 37 11.95 -15.97 10.55
N LEU A 38 12.13 -15.58 11.80
CA LEU A 38 11.20 -14.69 12.50
C LEU A 38 11.13 -13.29 11.86
N GLU A 39 12.26 -12.76 11.40
CA GLU A 39 12.30 -11.47 10.71
C GLU A 39 11.62 -11.53 9.34
N LYS A 40 11.79 -12.65 8.63
CA LYS A 40 11.06 -12.91 7.37
C LYS A 40 9.55 -12.93 7.59
N GLU A 41 9.07 -13.57 8.66
CA GLU A 41 7.65 -13.55 9.04
C GLU A 41 7.18 -12.13 9.34
N GLY A 42 8.03 -11.36 10.03
CA GLY A 42 7.83 -9.92 10.25
C GLY A 42 7.70 -9.12 8.95
N VAL A 43 8.52 -9.39 7.94
CA VAL A 43 8.43 -8.74 6.62
C VAL A 43 7.08 -9.01 5.96
N ILE A 44 6.65 -10.28 5.95
CA ILE A 44 5.36 -10.68 5.39
C ILE A 44 4.22 -9.96 6.11
N GLN A 45 4.21 -10.00 7.45
CA GLN A 45 3.16 -9.36 8.22
C GLN A 45 3.12 -7.85 7.99
N ARG A 46 4.29 -7.19 7.93
CA ARG A 46 4.44 -5.76 7.62
C ARG A 46 3.90 -5.44 6.24
N PHE A 47 4.21 -6.26 5.25
CA PHE A 47 3.70 -6.10 3.91
C PHE A 47 2.17 -6.22 3.85
N GLU A 48 1.59 -7.25 4.48
CA GLU A 48 0.14 -7.48 4.45
C GLU A 48 -0.66 -6.28 4.96
N PHE A 49 -0.32 -5.77 6.15
CA PHE A 49 -1.07 -4.63 6.70
C PHE A 49 -0.77 -3.33 5.95
N THR A 50 0.44 -3.16 5.40
CA THR A 50 0.82 -1.97 4.64
C THR A 50 0.05 -1.93 3.32
N TRP A 51 -0.03 -3.08 2.63
CA TRP A 51 -0.78 -3.23 1.40
C TRP A 51 -2.29 -3.04 1.62
N GLU A 52 -2.83 -3.60 2.71
CA GLU A 52 -4.23 -3.41 3.11
C GLU A 52 -4.57 -1.93 3.32
N LEU A 53 -3.66 -1.17 3.96
CA LEU A 53 -3.82 0.27 4.13
C LEU A 53 -3.66 1.04 2.80
N ALA A 54 -2.79 0.59 1.91
CA ALA A 54 -2.53 1.21 0.62
C ALA A 54 -3.75 1.21 -0.31
N TRP A 55 -4.38 0.04 -0.56
CA TRP A 55 -5.55 0.00 -1.43
C TRP A 55 -6.74 0.73 -0.78
N LYS A 56 -6.84 0.69 0.55
CA LYS A 56 -7.81 1.47 1.30
C LYS A 56 -7.57 2.98 1.13
N LEU A 57 -6.32 3.45 1.16
CA LEU A 57 -5.97 4.86 0.95
C LEU A 57 -6.40 5.30 -0.44
N LEU A 58 -6.06 4.49 -1.45
CA LEU A 58 -6.44 4.72 -2.83
C LEU A 58 -7.96 4.80 -3.01
N LYS A 59 -8.72 3.90 -2.37
CA LYS A 59 -10.19 3.93 -2.37
C LYS A 59 -10.73 5.26 -1.81
N ASP A 60 -10.31 5.63 -0.60
CA ASP A 60 -10.84 6.82 0.07
C ASP A 60 -10.46 8.10 -0.70
N TYR A 61 -9.29 8.14 -1.34
CA TYR A 61 -8.92 9.25 -2.19
C TYR A 61 -9.75 9.30 -3.47
N LEU A 62 -9.94 8.17 -4.17
CA LEU A 62 -10.79 8.10 -5.36
C LEU A 62 -12.21 8.61 -5.08
N GLU A 63 -12.82 8.18 -3.97
CA GLU A 63 -14.14 8.66 -3.55
C GLU A 63 -14.14 10.17 -3.26
N ALA A 64 -13.10 10.68 -2.58
CA ALA A 64 -12.96 12.11 -2.31
C ALA A 64 -12.77 12.94 -3.60
N SER A 65 -12.14 12.37 -4.64
CA SER A 65 -11.99 12.98 -5.96
C SER A 65 -13.24 12.83 -6.85
N GLY A 66 -14.34 12.27 -6.34
CA GLY A 66 -15.60 12.10 -7.07
C GLY A 66 -15.67 10.86 -7.97
N VAL A 67 -14.73 9.91 -7.84
CA VAL A 67 -14.78 8.63 -8.55
C VAL A 67 -15.69 7.66 -7.81
N ALA A 68 -16.84 7.35 -8.40
CA ALA A 68 -17.75 6.35 -7.89
C ALA A 68 -17.29 4.93 -8.27
N LEU A 69 -17.09 4.06 -7.26
CA LEU A 69 -16.79 2.66 -7.46
C LEU A 69 -18.05 1.81 -7.29
N GLU A 70 -18.50 1.15 -8.35
CA GLU A 70 -19.67 0.25 -8.30
C GLU A 70 -19.46 -0.96 -7.37
N THR A 71 -18.20 -1.39 -7.22
CA THR A 71 -17.83 -2.53 -6.36
C THR A 71 -16.59 -2.18 -5.55
N ILE A 72 -16.70 -2.26 -4.23
CA ILE A 72 -15.60 -1.96 -3.31
C ILE A 72 -14.83 -3.26 -3.03
N THR A 73 -13.86 -3.56 -3.90
CA THR A 73 -12.89 -4.63 -3.71
C THR A 73 -11.48 -4.11 -3.99
N PRO A 74 -10.42 -4.72 -3.42
CA PRO A 74 -9.05 -4.26 -3.68
C PRO A 74 -8.73 -4.26 -5.19
N ALA A 75 -9.13 -5.29 -5.92
CA ALA A 75 -8.93 -5.39 -7.35
C ALA A 75 -9.64 -4.27 -8.14
N ALA A 76 -10.89 -3.92 -7.77
CA ALA A 76 -11.62 -2.84 -8.42
C ALA A 76 -10.97 -1.47 -8.14
N VAL A 77 -10.54 -1.24 -6.90
CA VAL A 77 -9.87 0.00 -6.48
C VAL A 77 -8.54 0.17 -7.20
N ILE A 78 -7.73 -0.89 -7.32
CA ILE A 78 -6.45 -0.87 -8.05
C ILE A 78 -6.68 -0.51 -9.52
N ARG A 79 -7.64 -1.17 -10.18
CA ARG A 79 -7.97 -0.86 -11.59
C ARG A 79 -8.39 0.59 -11.76
N ALA A 80 -9.23 1.11 -10.86
CA ALA A 80 -9.68 2.50 -10.91
C ALA A 80 -8.53 3.48 -10.65
N GLY A 81 -7.66 3.22 -9.67
CA GLY A 81 -6.51 4.05 -9.38
C GLY A 81 -5.49 4.09 -10.51
N PHE A 82 -5.28 2.96 -11.19
CA PHE A 82 -4.45 2.89 -12.39
C PHE A 82 -5.07 3.67 -13.55
N ALA A 83 -6.37 3.50 -13.81
CA ALA A 83 -7.08 4.25 -14.85
C ALA A 83 -7.07 5.77 -14.58
N ALA A 84 -7.16 6.17 -13.32
CA ALA A 84 -7.04 7.56 -12.88
C ALA A 84 -5.58 8.07 -12.79
N LYS A 85 -4.59 7.24 -13.17
CA LYS A 85 -3.15 7.56 -13.14
C LYS A 85 -2.62 7.97 -11.76
N ILE A 86 -3.27 7.51 -10.69
CA ILE A 86 -2.82 7.73 -9.31
C ILE A 86 -1.69 6.77 -8.97
N ILE A 87 -1.80 5.53 -9.45
CA ILE A 87 -0.77 4.51 -9.35
C ILE A 87 -0.32 4.11 -10.76
N GLN A 88 0.93 3.63 -10.86
CA GLN A 88 1.50 3.05 -12.07
C GLN A 88 1.58 1.53 -11.94
N GLU A 89 1.84 0.85 -13.07
CA GLU A 89 2.10 -0.60 -13.11
C GLU A 89 1.02 -1.43 -12.37
N GLY A 90 -0.26 -1.21 -12.71
CA GLY A 90 -1.41 -1.83 -12.04
C GLY A 90 -1.39 -3.36 -12.03
N ASP A 91 -0.70 -3.97 -12.98
CA ASP A 91 -0.39 -5.39 -13.06
C ASP A 91 0.50 -5.88 -11.89
N ILE A 92 1.49 -5.10 -11.44
CA ILE A 92 2.30 -5.42 -10.25
C ILE A 92 1.44 -5.33 -8.98
N TRP A 93 0.53 -4.35 -8.91
CA TRP A 93 -0.43 -4.26 -7.81
C TRP A 93 -1.37 -5.47 -7.75
N MET A 94 -1.81 -5.96 -8.92
CA MET A 94 -2.63 -7.17 -9.00
C MET A 94 -1.83 -8.43 -8.61
N GLN A 95 -0.55 -8.52 -8.97
CA GLN A 95 0.34 -9.59 -8.50
C GLN A 95 0.52 -9.54 -6.98
N ALA A 96 0.69 -8.35 -6.40
CA ALA A 96 0.77 -8.14 -4.96
C ALA A 96 -0.51 -8.62 -4.23
N LEU A 97 -1.69 -8.33 -4.79
CA LEU A 97 -2.96 -8.84 -4.27
C LEU A 97 -3.00 -10.38 -4.28
N ASP A 98 -2.61 -10.99 -5.39
CA ASP A 98 -2.57 -12.45 -5.52
C ASP A 98 -1.57 -13.08 -4.54
N ALA A 99 -0.37 -12.50 -4.40
CA ALA A 99 0.63 -12.90 -3.41
C ALA A 99 0.03 -12.86 -2.00
N ARG A 100 -0.63 -11.76 -1.61
CA ARG A 100 -1.28 -11.60 -0.30
C ARG A 100 -2.39 -12.62 -0.08
N ASN A 101 -3.19 -12.94 -1.10
CA ASN A 101 -4.24 -13.97 -0.97
C ASN A 101 -3.65 -15.38 -0.80
N LYS A 102 -2.44 -15.64 -1.33
CA LYS A 102 -1.75 -16.92 -1.14
C LYS A 102 -1.15 -17.05 0.26
N MET A 103 -0.74 -15.95 0.90
CA MET A 103 -0.12 -15.95 2.24
C MET A 103 -1.00 -16.61 3.30
N SER A 104 -2.33 -16.40 3.26
CA SER A 104 -3.28 -17.02 4.20
C SER A 104 -3.42 -18.54 4.08
N HIS A 105 -2.84 -19.13 3.03
CA HIS A 105 -2.98 -20.55 2.72
C HIS A 105 -1.66 -21.33 2.76
N THR A 106 -0.53 -20.69 3.09
CA THR A 106 0.79 -21.29 2.87
C THR A 106 1.59 -21.56 4.14
N TYR A 107 1.61 -22.83 4.56
CA TYR A 107 2.74 -23.47 5.23
C TYR A 107 3.89 -23.82 4.24
N ASN A 108 3.85 -23.31 3.00
CA ASN A 108 4.79 -23.63 1.95
C ASN A 108 5.96 -22.64 1.93
N PHE A 109 7.10 -23.07 2.48
CA PHE A 109 8.34 -22.31 2.57
C PHE A 109 8.81 -21.73 1.22
N LYS A 110 8.62 -22.43 0.10
CA LYS A 110 9.03 -21.92 -1.22
C LYS A 110 8.22 -20.70 -1.67
N ILE A 111 6.92 -20.70 -1.39
CA ILE A 111 6.05 -19.56 -1.71
C ILE A 111 6.40 -18.37 -0.83
N PHE A 112 6.66 -18.64 0.45
CA PHE A 112 7.07 -17.63 1.42
C PHE A 112 8.35 -16.89 1.00
N GLU A 113 9.42 -17.62 0.66
CA GLU A 113 10.67 -17.00 0.19
C GLU A 113 10.47 -16.20 -1.10
N LYS A 114 9.72 -16.76 -2.07
CA LYS A 114 9.40 -16.08 -3.33
C LYS A 114 8.71 -14.73 -3.11
N ILE A 115 7.75 -14.70 -2.19
CA ILE A 115 7.00 -13.48 -1.87
C ILE A 115 7.91 -12.43 -1.26
N ILE A 116 8.85 -12.80 -0.38
CA ILE A 116 9.80 -11.86 0.21
C ILE A 116 10.69 -11.23 -0.87
N GLU A 117 11.17 -12.03 -1.82
CA GLU A 117 11.90 -11.52 -2.97
C GLU A 117 11.04 -10.57 -3.82
N ASP A 118 9.76 -10.90 -4.07
CA ASP A 118 8.85 -10.03 -4.83
C ASP A 118 8.54 -8.72 -4.10
N ILE A 119 8.42 -8.77 -2.76
CA ILE A 119 8.27 -7.55 -1.94
C ILE A 119 9.48 -6.65 -2.16
N ARG A 120 10.69 -7.20 -2.05
CA ARG A 120 11.94 -6.46 -2.23
C ARG A 120 12.09 -5.91 -3.65
N ALA A 121 11.81 -6.73 -4.64
CA ALA A 121 12.13 -6.43 -6.04
C ALA A 121 11.11 -5.49 -6.70
N GLN A 122 9.82 -5.57 -6.32
CA GLN A 122 8.76 -4.86 -7.03
C GLN A 122 7.68 -4.26 -6.14
N TYR A 123 7.18 -4.94 -5.11
CA TYR A 123 6.00 -4.41 -4.39
C TYR A 123 6.33 -3.23 -3.49
N PHE A 124 7.51 -3.21 -2.86
CA PHE A 124 7.93 -2.11 -2.00
C PHE A 124 8.00 -0.78 -2.78
N ALA A 125 8.60 -0.78 -3.97
CA ALA A 125 8.69 0.40 -4.82
C ALA A 125 7.31 0.99 -5.19
N ARG A 126 6.32 0.12 -5.47
CA ARG A 126 4.95 0.57 -5.77
C ARG A 126 4.26 1.22 -4.57
N LEU A 127 4.49 0.70 -3.36
CA LEU A 127 3.98 1.29 -2.13
C LEU A 127 4.64 2.65 -1.85
N GLU A 128 5.94 2.76 -2.13
CA GLU A 128 6.70 4.01 -2.01
C GLU A 128 6.23 5.10 -2.98
N GLU A 129 5.97 4.73 -4.24
CA GLU A 129 5.42 5.63 -5.25
C GLU A 129 4.04 6.16 -4.82
N LEU A 130 3.16 5.27 -4.35
CA LEU A 130 1.86 5.69 -3.82
C LEU A 130 2.04 6.64 -2.63
N TYR A 131 2.94 6.32 -1.69
CA TYR A 131 3.19 7.19 -0.54
C TYR A 131 3.63 8.60 -0.96
N THR A 132 4.58 8.68 -1.89
CA THR A 132 5.09 9.95 -2.44
C THR A 132 3.96 10.76 -3.08
N VAL A 133 3.20 10.16 -4.01
CA VAL A 133 2.08 10.83 -4.69
C VAL A 133 1.03 11.34 -3.69
N MET A 134 0.72 10.55 -2.66
CA MET A 134 -0.30 10.91 -1.69
C MET A 134 0.15 12.01 -0.71
N ILE A 135 1.44 12.07 -0.37
CA ILE A 135 2.02 13.17 0.42
C ILE A 135 2.00 14.47 -0.39
N GLU A 136 2.37 14.45 -1.66
CA GLU A 136 2.31 15.63 -2.53
C GLU A 136 0.89 16.19 -2.65
N ARG A 137 -0.10 15.30 -2.79
CA ARG A 137 -1.52 15.66 -2.80
C ARG A 137 -1.97 16.19 -1.45
N ALA A 138 -1.50 15.62 -0.33
CA ALA A 138 -1.84 16.12 1.00
C ALA A 138 -1.30 17.53 1.22
N VAL A 139 -0.13 17.87 0.70
CA VAL A 139 0.40 19.25 0.75
C VAL A 139 -0.41 20.19 -0.13
N THR A 140 -0.77 19.75 -1.34
CA THR A 140 -1.44 20.62 -2.34
C THR A 140 -2.93 20.81 -2.05
N GLU A 141 -3.63 19.76 -1.62
CA GLU A 141 -5.07 19.73 -1.37
C GLU A 141 -5.40 19.89 0.12
N GLY A 142 -4.55 19.35 1.01
CA GLY A 142 -4.77 19.33 2.46
C GLY A 142 -4.55 20.68 3.15
N GLY A 143 -3.69 21.55 2.61
CA GLY A 143 -3.49 22.92 3.11
C GLY A 143 -4.72 23.83 2.99
N GLN A 144 -5.82 23.32 2.40
CA GLN A 144 -7.12 23.99 2.36
C GLN A 144 -8.01 23.70 3.60
N TYR A 145 -7.55 22.82 4.50
CA TYR A 145 -8.29 22.34 5.67
C TYR A 145 -7.58 22.61 7.01
N ASP A 146 -6.42 23.26 6.99
CA ASP A 146 -5.64 23.67 8.18
C ASP A 146 -6.05 25.07 8.70
#